data_AF-A0A142WZF0-F1
#
_entry.id   AF-A0A142WZF0-F1
#
_cell.length_a   1.000
_cell.length_b   1.000
_cell.length_c   1.000
_cell.angle_alpha   90.00
_cell.angle_beta   90.00
_cell.angle_gamma   90.00
#
_symmetry.space_group_name_H-M   'P 1'
#
loop_
_entity.id
_entity.type
_entity.pdbx_description
1 polymer ?
#
loop_
_entity_poly.entity_id
_entity_poly.type
_entity_poly.pdbx_seq_one_letter_code
_entity_poly.pdbx_strand_id
1 'polypeptide(L)'
;MIVFELEKLAERPCLAKTWYYVLPPRLLSLLEAEGVTKRFGASLWAEEVELGKLAEQLGAVGFRNGSLVFDRVLVPPPKLQDQGLARRMMEEWRLHDAERATLLKEAQSRLDFERETARGYCGWLFTNPAFRSEFQALQTAMPQLLRPEGEILLPAGPTNSETELRGIRRETMDLSLLEDFCLRWRLNHVVGPRSVMPLGRQEVSPLPSLDAARAQEVGRIAFTPDIARLPPRDELREREEAAIRFTARSAEHLREWINLVESNTLGKKSIARWARIYGLQHYWGVLYERHGTSLNRTGSKVRDAFAQWLEIDRSTLEGDLSQIRRRLGGAFESPRGRSLDWNAGG
;
A
#
# COMPACT_ATOMS: atom_id res chain seq x y z
N MET A 1 -9.95 15.86 21.82
CA MET A 1 -8.76 15.16 22.36
C MET A 1 -7.76 14.83 21.27
N ILE A 2 -8.15 14.12 20.19
CA ILE A 2 -7.22 13.73 19.09
C ILE A 2 -6.49 14.93 18.43
N VAL A 3 -7.18 16.05 18.19
CA VAL A 3 -6.56 17.24 17.55
C VAL A 3 -5.40 17.81 18.37
N PHE A 4 -5.54 17.85 19.70
CA PHE A 4 -4.53 18.40 20.59
C PHE A 4 -3.27 17.52 20.67
N GLU A 5 -3.42 16.20 20.51
CA GLU A 5 -2.29 15.28 20.41
C GLU A 5 -1.48 15.52 19.12
N LEU A 6 -2.16 15.78 17.99
CA LEU A 6 -1.48 16.03 16.70
C LEU A 6 -0.66 17.33 16.70
N GLU A 7 -1.13 18.38 17.36
CA GLU A 7 -0.39 19.65 17.49
C GLU A 7 0.94 19.44 18.24
N LYS A 8 0.91 18.69 19.35
CA LYS A 8 2.12 18.33 20.10
C LYS A 8 3.08 17.43 19.32
N LEU A 9 2.57 16.59 18.42
CA LEU A 9 3.43 15.78 17.55
C LEU A 9 4.24 16.63 16.58
N ALA A 10 3.67 17.73 16.07
CA ALA A 10 4.38 18.62 15.16
C ALA A 10 5.60 19.31 15.82
N GLU A 11 5.61 19.44 17.14
CA GLU A 11 6.72 19.99 17.92
C GLU A 11 7.89 19.00 18.08
N ARG A 12 7.68 17.69 17.81
CA ARG A 12 8.73 16.68 17.94
C ARG A 12 9.78 16.83 16.84
N PRO A 13 11.08 16.96 17.18
CA PRO A 13 12.12 17.14 16.18
C PRO A 13 12.20 16.04 15.12
N CYS A 14 11.87 14.79 15.48
CA CYS A 14 11.90 13.65 14.54
C CYS A 14 10.72 13.66 13.54
N LEU A 15 9.64 14.38 13.84
CA LEU A 15 8.45 14.52 13.00
C LEU A 15 8.47 15.82 12.18
N ALA A 16 9.31 16.77 12.57
CA ALA A 16 9.52 18.01 11.86
C ALA A 16 10.38 17.77 10.60
N LYS A 17 9.78 17.97 9.42
CA LYS A 17 10.42 18.08 8.10
C LYS A 17 10.63 16.78 7.30
N THR A 18 10.25 15.62 7.81
CA THR A 18 10.47 14.34 7.11
C THR A 18 9.29 13.37 7.21
N TRP A 19 9.32 12.36 6.35
CA TRP A 19 8.48 11.17 6.47
C TRP A 19 8.97 10.33 7.66
N TYR A 20 8.06 10.02 8.58
CA TYR A 20 8.32 9.16 9.73
C TYR A 20 7.37 7.96 9.69
N TYR A 21 7.73 6.91 8.97
CA TYR A 21 7.00 5.63 9.03
C TYR A 21 7.26 4.96 10.37
N VAL A 22 6.26 4.38 11.03
CA VAL A 22 6.42 3.68 12.31
C VAL A 22 6.45 2.17 12.12
N LEU A 23 7.10 1.45 13.04
CA LEU A 23 6.97 -0.01 13.12
C LEU A 23 5.64 -0.38 13.81
N PRO A 24 4.96 -1.48 13.39
CA PRO A 24 3.74 -1.91 14.03
C PRO A 24 3.97 -2.28 15.51
N PRO A 25 3.06 -1.94 16.45
CA PRO A 25 3.23 -2.24 17.87
C PRO A 25 3.54 -3.71 18.18
N ARG A 26 2.89 -4.65 17.50
CA ARG A 26 3.20 -6.08 17.62
C ARG A 26 4.65 -6.40 17.24
N LEU A 27 5.17 -5.82 16.16
CA LEU A 27 6.56 -6.03 15.76
C LEU A 27 7.54 -5.41 16.77
N LEU A 28 7.21 -4.23 17.32
CA LEU A 28 8.00 -3.59 18.36
C LEU A 28 8.12 -4.47 19.62
N SER A 29 7.01 -5.02 20.10
CA SER A 29 7.00 -5.94 21.24
C SER A 29 7.81 -7.22 20.98
N LEU A 30 7.75 -7.77 19.76
CA LEU A 30 8.54 -8.94 19.38
C LEU A 30 10.04 -8.63 19.34
N LEU A 31 10.44 -7.48 18.79
CA LEU A 31 11.84 -7.03 18.77
C LEU A 31 12.41 -6.84 20.20
N GLU A 32 11.57 -6.33 21.11
CA GLU A 32 11.93 -6.18 22.52
C GLU A 32 12.06 -7.54 23.23
N ALA A 33 11.10 -8.45 23.02
CA ALA A 33 11.12 -9.81 23.58
C ALA A 33 12.36 -10.60 23.15
N GLU A 34 12.78 -10.46 21.89
CA GLU A 34 14.01 -11.07 21.36
C GLU A 34 15.31 -10.41 21.91
N GLY A 35 15.18 -9.30 22.64
CA GLY A 35 16.28 -8.55 23.22
C GLY A 35 17.13 -7.80 22.19
N VAL A 36 16.56 -7.49 21.01
CA VAL A 36 17.22 -6.71 19.95
C VAL A 36 17.43 -5.26 20.40
N THR A 37 16.49 -4.73 21.18
CA THR A 37 16.36 -3.31 21.56
C THR A 37 17.40 -2.83 22.57
N LYS A 38 18.10 -3.74 23.26
CA LYS A 38 19.16 -3.40 24.25
C LYS A 38 20.31 -2.56 23.66
N ARG A 39 20.43 -2.52 22.33
CA ARG A 39 21.45 -1.77 21.60
C ARG A 39 20.89 -0.55 20.88
N PHE A 40 19.59 -0.33 20.95
CA PHE A 40 18.97 0.87 20.40
C PHE A 40 19.12 2.00 21.42
N GLY A 41 19.18 3.25 20.94
CA GLY A 41 19.13 4.40 21.84
C GLY A 41 17.81 4.40 22.57
N ALA A 42 17.84 4.39 23.91
CA ALA A 42 16.64 4.25 24.74
C ALA A 42 15.59 5.33 24.45
N SER A 43 16.02 6.57 24.27
CA SER A 43 15.14 7.70 23.91
C SER A 43 14.44 7.48 22.56
N LEU A 44 15.20 7.08 21.53
CA LEU A 44 14.67 6.86 20.18
C LEU A 44 13.70 5.67 20.16
N TRP A 45 14.02 4.59 20.89
CA TRP A 45 13.13 3.43 20.98
C TRP A 45 11.84 3.73 21.74
N ALA A 46 11.91 4.48 22.85
CA ALA A 46 10.72 4.89 23.60
C ALA A 46 9.77 5.72 22.72
N GLU A 47 10.34 6.64 21.94
CA GLU A 47 9.60 7.44 20.97
C GLU A 47 8.98 6.58 19.85
N GLU A 48 9.71 5.60 19.33
CA GLU A 48 9.19 4.65 18.34
C GLU A 48 7.98 3.85 18.87
N VAL A 49 8.06 3.38 20.12
CA VAL A 49 6.96 2.65 20.79
C VAL A 49 5.74 3.53 21.00
N GLU A 50 5.94 4.78 21.40
CA GLU A 50 4.85 5.73 21.59
C GLU A 50 4.16 6.06 20.26
N LEU A 51 4.94 6.44 19.24
CA LEU A 51 4.43 6.79 17.92
C LEU A 51 3.78 5.61 17.21
N GLY A 52 4.34 4.39 17.36
CA GLY A 52 3.75 3.17 16.81
C GLY A 52 2.36 2.88 17.38
N LYS A 53 2.18 3.03 18.69
CA LYS A 53 0.87 2.86 19.35
C LYS A 53 -0.13 3.92 18.89
N LEU A 54 0.30 5.17 18.82
CA LEU A 54 -0.55 6.27 18.39
C LEU A 54 -1.00 6.10 16.93
N ALA A 55 -0.08 5.73 16.04
CA ALA A 55 -0.40 5.48 14.64
C ALA A 55 -1.39 4.31 14.48
N GLU A 56 -1.20 3.20 15.21
CA GLU A 56 -2.14 2.07 15.19
C GLU A 56 -3.54 2.47 15.66
N GLN A 57 -3.64 3.23 16.76
CA GLN A 57 -4.91 3.75 17.27
C GLN A 57 -5.64 4.64 16.25
N LEU A 58 -4.88 5.37 15.43
CA LEU A 58 -5.41 6.29 14.42
C LEU A 58 -5.51 5.65 13.03
N GLY A 59 -5.14 4.38 12.86
CA GLY A 59 -5.15 3.69 11.57
C GLY A 59 -4.13 4.21 10.56
N ALA A 60 -3.04 4.83 11.03
CA ALA A 60 -1.96 5.39 10.23
C ALA A 60 -0.72 4.46 10.19
N VAL A 61 0.15 4.66 9.20
CA VAL A 61 1.46 3.98 9.09
C VAL A 61 2.64 4.86 9.48
N GLY A 62 2.38 6.12 9.79
CA GLY A 62 3.42 7.08 10.10
C GLY A 62 2.91 8.50 10.17
N PHE A 63 3.87 9.41 10.18
CA PHE A 63 3.66 10.83 10.32
C PHE A 63 4.47 11.60 9.27
N ARG A 64 3.99 12.77 8.90
CA ARG A 64 4.66 13.69 8.00
C ARG A 64 4.32 15.10 8.43
N ASN A 65 5.30 15.85 8.94
CA ASN A 65 5.08 17.20 9.47
C ASN A 65 3.91 17.27 10.47
N GLY A 66 3.87 16.32 11.42
CA GLY A 66 2.79 16.19 12.40
C GLY A 66 1.45 15.67 11.85
N SER A 67 1.29 15.54 10.53
CA SER A 67 0.10 14.97 9.91
C SER A 67 0.21 13.44 9.81
N LEU A 68 -0.92 12.75 9.87
CA LEU A 68 -0.98 11.30 9.73
C LEU A 68 -0.72 10.87 8.28
N VAL A 69 0.01 9.77 8.12
CA VAL A 69 0.21 9.10 6.84
C VAL A 69 -0.63 7.84 6.82
N PHE A 70 -1.55 7.74 5.87
CA PHE A 70 -2.40 6.57 5.69
C PHE A 70 -1.91 5.74 4.52
N ASP A 71 -1.66 4.45 4.74
CA ASP A 71 -1.44 3.48 3.67
C ASP A 71 -2.41 2.31 3.90
N ARG A 72 -3.51 2.33 3.14
CA ARG A 72 -4.57 1.31 3.22
C ARG A 72 -4.12 -0.08 2.77
N VAL A 73 -2.96 -0.18 2.14
CA VAL A 73 -2.36 -1.43 1.68
C VAL A 73 -1.47 -2.05 2.76
N LEU A 74 -0.84 -1.23 3.60
CA LEU A 74 -0.02 -1.69 4.74
C LEU A 74 -0.82 -1.92 6.02
N VAL A 75 -1.83 -1.10 6.29
CA VAL A 75 -2.64 -1.19 7.51
C VAL A 75 -3.67 -2.32 7.36
N PRO A 76 -3.72 -3.29 8.29
CA PRO A 76 -4.81 -4.24 8.30
C PRO A 76 -6.12 -3.49 8.54
N PRO A 77 -7.12 -3.73 7.71
CA PRO A 77 -8.38 -3.00 7.82
C PRO A 77 -9.13 -3.35 9.11
N PRO A 78 -9.96 -2.43 9.63
CA PRO A 78 -10.94 -2.80 10.63
C PRO A 78 -11.88 -3.85 10.04
N LYS A 79 -12.20 -4.89 10.82
CA LYS A 79 -13.17 -5.91 10.41
C LYS A 79 -14.51 -5.22 10.17
N LEU A 80 -15.24 -5.61 9.13
CA LEU A 80 -16.56 -5.08 8.82
C LEU A 80 -17.53 -5.20 10.02
N GLN A 81 -17.36 -6.24 10.84
CA GLN A 81 -18.14 -6.46 12.05
C GLN A 81 -17.98 -5.32 13.08
N ASP A 82 -16.82 -4.66 13.09
CA ASP A 82 -16.50 -3.57 14.00
C ASP A 82 -16.95 -2.20 13.44
N GLN A 83 -17.38 -2.15 12.17
CA GLN A 83 -17.81 -0.91 11.53
C GLN A 83 -19.28 -0.62 11.80
N GLY A 84 -19.56 0.49 12.49
CA GLY A 84 -20.92 0.91 12.84
C GLY A 84 -21.86 1.07 11.63
N LEU A 85 -21.33 1.42 10.45
CA LEU A 85 -22.13 1.55 9.22
C LEU A 85 -22.65 0.19 8.72
N ALA A 86 -21.79 -0.83 8.66
CA ALA A 86 -22.20 -2.17 8.24
C ALA A 86 -23.26 -2.73 9.19
N ARG A 87 -23.11 -2.48 10.50
CA ARG A 87 -24.12 -2.85 11.49
C ARG A 87 -25.47 -2.16 11.25
N ARG A 88 -25.47 -0.84 11.01
CA ARG A 88 -26.70 -0.07 10.72
C ARG A 88 -27.39 -0.52 9.45
N MET A 89 -26.66 -0.71 8.35
CA MET A 89 -27.23 -1.18 7.08
C MET A 89 -27.90 -2.56 7.25
N MET A 90 -27.28 -3.45 8.00
CA MET A 90 -27.84 -4.80 8.25
C MET A 90 -29.07 -4.77 9.16
N GLU A 91 -29.15 -3.81 10.07
CA GLU A 91 -30.35 -3.55 10.89
C GLU A 91 -31.49 -2.99 10.03
N GLU A 92 -31.20 -2.06 9.11
CA GLU A 92 -32.18 -1.50 8.17
C GLU A 92 -32.76 -2.55 7.21
N TRP A 93 -31.94 -3.50 6.76
CA TRP A 93 -32.36 -4.57 5.84
C TRP A 93 -33.15 -5.70 6.53
N ARG A 94 -33.32 -5.64 7.86
CA ARG A 94 -34.09 -6.62 8.66
C ARG A 94 -33.68 -8.08 8.45
N LEU A 95 -32.40 -8.31 8.16
CA LEU A 95 -31.86 -9.65 7.97
C LEU A 95 -31.76 -10.42 9.29
N HIS A 96 -32.00 -11.73 9.25
CA HIS A 96 -31.77 -12.60 10.41
C HIS A 96 -30.27 -12.68 10.76
N ASP A 97 -29.95 -12.95 12.03
CA ASP A 97 -28.55 -12.94 12.51
C ASP A 97 -27.64 -13.91 11.74
N ALA A 98 -28.14 -15.09 11.36
CA ALA A 98 -27.39 -16.07 10.58
C ALA A 98 -27.09 -15.58 9.15
N GLU A 99 -28.06 -14.93 8.51
CA GLU A 99 -27.90 -14.34 7.17
C GLU A 99 -26.90 -13.17 7.23
N ARG A 100 -27.02 -12.32 8.25
CA ARG A 100 -26.09 -11.21 8.53
C ARG A 100 -24.66 -11.71 8.71
N ALA A 101 -24.46 -12.75 9.52
CA ALA A 101 -23.13 -13.33 9.76
C ALA A 101 -22.53 -13.89 8.46
N THR A 102 -23.34 -14.55 7.63
CA THR A 102 -22.92 -15.09 6.34
C THR A 102 -22.52 -13.98 5.37
N LEU A 103 -23.35 -12.96 5.21
CA LEU A 103 -23.08 -11.81 4.34
C LEU A 103 -21.85 -11.01 4.78
N LEU A 104 -21.69 -10.75 6.09
CA LEU A 104 -20.51 -10.07 6.60
C LEU A 104 -19.23 -10.88 6.37
N LYS A 105 -19.29 -12.20 6.56
CA LYS A 105 -18.16 -13.10 6.29
C LYS A 105 -17.78 -13.10 4.81
N GLU A 106 -18.77 -13.16 3.91
CA GLU A 106 -18.53 -13.10 2.47
C GLU A 106 -17.97 -11.76 2.03
N ALA A 107 -18.54 -10.65 2.50
CA ALA A 107 -18.06 -9.31 2.22
C ALA A 107 -16.63 -9.11 2.74
N GLN A 108 -16.35 -9.55 3.97
CA GLN A 108 -15.00 -9.48 4.54
C GLN A 108 -14.01 -10.30 3.71
N SER A 109 -14.36 -11.53 3.33
CA SER A 109 -13.51 -12.40 2.50
C SER A 109 -13.17 -11.75 1.15
N ARG A 110 -14.14 -11.08 0.51
CA ARG A 110 -13.90 -10.33 -0.74
C ARG A 110 -12.97 -9.15 -0.53
N LEU A 111 -13.18 -8.35 0.53
CA LEU A 111 -12.33 -7.21 0.86
C LEU A 111 -10.90 -7.64 1.24
N ASP A 112 -10.76 -8.78 1.92
CA ASP A 112 -9.46 -9.34 2.30
C ASP A 112 -8.69 -9.79 1.05
N PHE A 113 -9.36 -10.48 0.12
CA PHE A 113 -8.76 -10.88 -1.15
C PHE A 113 -8.34 -9.69 -2.01
N GLU A 114 -9.18 -8.66 -2.12
CA GLU A 114 -8.84 -7.43 -2.86
C GLU A 114 -7.63 -6.74 -2.25
N ARG A 115 -7.61 -6.59 -0.92
CA ARG A 115 -6.48 -5.96 -0.21
C ARG A 115 -5.20 -6.78 -0.30
N GLU A 116 -5.29 -8.10 -0.17
CA GLU A 116 -4.15 -8.99 -0.39
C GLU A 116 -3.61 -8.85 -1.82
N THR A 117 -4.50 -8.72 -2.82
CA THR A 117 -4.11 -8.50 -4.21
C THR A 117 -3.41 -7.15 -4.40
N ALA A 118 -3.98 -6.06 -3.86
CA ALA A 118 -3.36 -4.73 -3.91
C ALA A 118 -1.99 -4.73 -3.21
N ARG A 119 -1.90 -5.39 -2.06
CA ARG A 119 -0.65 -5.55 -1.30
C ARG A 119 0.38 -6.38 -2.05
N GLY A 120 -0.06 -7.46 -2.70
CA GLY A 120 0.76 -8.27 -3.59
C GLY A 120 1.29 -7.46 -4.75
N TYR A 121 0.44 -6.62 -5.34
CA TYR A 121 0.84 -5.75 -6.45
C TYR A 121 1.91 -4.76 -6.01
N CYS A 122 1.73 -4.07 -4.87
CA CYS A 122 2.76 -3.20 -4.31
C CYS A 122 4.08 -3.94 -4.02
N GLY A 123 4.01 -5.14 -3.45
CA GLY A 123 5.20 -5.96 -3.20
C GLY A 123 5.94 -6.35 -4.48
N TRP A 124 5.21 -6.64 -5.54
CA TRP A 124 5.81 -6.86 -6.86
C TRP A 124 6.38 -5.56 -7.45
N LEU A 125 5.65 -4.44 -7.42
CA LEU A 125 6.10 -3.14 -7.93
C LEU A 125 7.42 -2.69 -7.28
N PHE A 126 7.49 -2.71 -5.95
CA PHE A 126 8.70 -2.31 -5.21
C PHE A 126 9.86 -3.29 -5.33
N THR A 127 9.69 -4.40 -6.05
CA THR A 127 10.76 -5.30 -6.49
C THR A 127 10.96 -5.33 -8.02
N ASN A 128 10.13 -4.63 -8.78
CA ASN A 128 10.27 -4.48 -10.23
C ASN A 128 11.32 -3.40 -10.55
N PRO A 129 12.42 -3.73 -11.25
CA PRO A 129 13.47 -2.75 -11.54
C PRO A 129 13.01 -1.56 -12.38
N ALA A 130 12.13 -1.78 -13.37
CA ALA A 130 11.62 -0.72 -14.23
C ALA A 130 10.75 0.27 -13.42
N PHE A 131 9.83 -0.25 -12.59
CA PHE A 131 9.03 0.59 -11.71
C PHE A 131 9.90 1.44 -10.79
N ARG A 132 10.89 0.82 -10.13
CA ARG A 132 11.77 1.53 -9.18
C ARG A 132 12.55 2.66 -9.86
N SER A 133 13.11 2.40 -11.04
CA SER A 133 13.85 3.40 -11.81
C SER A 133 12.95 4.57 -12.21
N GLU A 134 11.76 4.29 -12.74
CA GLU A 134 10.79 5.33 -13.11
C GLU A 134 10.28 6.10 -11.88
N PHE A 135 10.02 5.42 -10.77
CA PHE A 135 9.54 6.04 -9.54
C PHE A 135 10.58 6.96 -8.91
N GLN A 136 11.85 6.56 -8.94
CA GLN A 136 12.96 7.42 -8.53
C GLN A 136 13.11 8.64 -9.44
N ALA A 137 13.01 8.44 -10.76
CA ALA A 137 13.05 9.54 -11.72
C ALA A 137 11.92 10.54 -11.46
N LEU A 138 10.71 10.04 -11.19
CA LEU A 138 9.56 10.86 -10.79
C LEU A 138 9.83 11.63 -9.50
N GLN A 139 10.37 10.99 -8.46
CA GLN A 139 10.72 11.66 -7.19
C GLN A 139 11.77 12.75 -7.37
N THR A 140 12.72 12.55 -8.29
CA THR A 140 13.77 13.52 -8.64
C THR A 140 13.21 14.69 -9.42
N ALA A 141 12.34 14.42 -10.40
CA ALA A 141 11.68 15.44 -11.22
C ALA A 141 10.64 16.24 -10.44
N MET A 142 9.99 15.61 -9.46
CA MET A 142 8.92 16.19 -8.67
C MET A 142 9.19 16.05 -7.16
N PRO A 143 10.23 16.72 -6.61
CA PRO A 143 10.57 16.64 -5.19
C PRO A 143 9.43 17.11 -4.29
N GLN A 144 8.52 17.94 -4.80
CA GLN A 144 7.24 18.29 -4.18
C GLN A 144 6.37 17.09 -3.76
N LEU A 145 6.43 15.94 -4.46
CA LEU A 145 5.74 14.71 -4.02
C LEU A 145 6.27 14.27 -2.65
N LEU A 146 7.53 14.60 -2.38
CA LEU A 146 8.19 14.38 -1.10
C LEU A 146 8.05 15.56 -0.15
N ARG A 147 7.66 16.76 -0.62
CA ARG A 147 7.46 17.96 0.21
C ARG A 147 6.15 17.95 0.99
N PRO A 148 6.17 18.41 2.25
CA PRO A 148 5.10 18.23 3.22
C PRO A 148 3.76 18.92 2.93
N GLU A 149 3.63 19.69 1.86
CA GLU A 149 2.53 20.64 1.63
C GLU A 149 1.28 20.03 0.97
N GLY A 150 1.17 18.70 0.89
CA GLY A 150 -0.07 18.03 0.54
C GLY A 150 0.10 16.61 0.04
N GLU A 151 -0.91 15.78 0.26
CA GLU A 151 -1.12 14.55 -0.50
C GLU A 151 -1.63 14.98 -1.89
N ILE A 152 -0.88 14.70 -2.96
CA ILE A 152 -1.37 14.97 -4.31
C ILE A 152 -2.32 13.83 -4.67
N LEU A 153 -3.59 14.01 -4.32
CA LEU A 153 -4.66 13.21 -4.88
C LEU A 153 -4.79 13.62 -6.35
N LEU A 154 -4.36 12.75 -7.25
CA LEU A 154 -4.60 12.95 -8.67
C LEU A 154 -6.12 13.02 -8.89
N PRO A 155 -6.65 14.09 -9.52
CA PRO A 155 -8.07 14.18 -9.80
C PRO A 155 -8.50 12.97 -10.63
N ALA A 156 -9.48 12.22 -10.16
CA ALA A 156 -10.02 11.08 -10.88
C ALA A 156 -10.80 11.57 -12.11
N GLY A 157 -10.08 11.80 -13.22
CA GLY A 157 -10.65 12.14 -14.52
C GLY A 157 -10.87 13.63 -14.82
N PRO A 158 -11.19 13.95 -16.09
CA PRO A 158 -11.39 15.32 -16.55
C PRO A 158 -12.78 15.83 -16.16
N THR A 159 -12.90 16.52 -15.03
CA THR A 159 -14.03 17.44 -14.79
C THR A 159 -13.66 18.64 -13.93
N ASN A 160 -14.39 19.71 -14.21
CA ASN A 160 -14.38 21.10 -13.73
C ASN A 160 -14.53 21.32 -12.21
N SER A 161 -14.12 20.39 -11.34
CA SER A 161 -14.14 20.60 -9.89
C SER A 161 -12.76 21.01 -9.39
N GLU A 162 -12.56 22.33 -9.22
CA GLU A 162 -11.44 22.94 -8.50
C GLU A 162 -11.42 22.58 -7.00
N THR A 163 -12.40 21.83 -6.53
CA THR A 163 -12.63 21.58 -5.11
C THR A 163 -11.77 20.41 -4.60
N GLU A 164 -10.86 20.77 -3.69
CA GLU A 164 -10.15 19.91 -2.72
C GLU A 164 -8.79 19.30 -3.07
N LEU A 165 -7.97 20.00 -3.86
CA LEU A 165 -6.53 20.06 -3.57
C LEU A 165 -6.28 21.24 -2.62
N ARG A 166 -6.47 21.02 -1.31
CA ARG A 166 -6.09 22.03 -0.31
C ARG A 166 -4.57 22.11 -0.24
N GLY A 167 -3.98 23.15 -0.85
CA GLY A 167 -2.64 23.62 -0.46
C GLY A 167 -1.59 23.69 -1.56
N ILE A 168 -1.73 22.94 -2.65
CA ILE A 168 -0.76 23.01 -3.76
C ILE A 168 -1.36 23.91 -4.83
N ARG A 169 -0.76 25.08 -5.05
CA ARG A 169 -1.07 25.92 -6.21
C ARG A 169 -0.77 25.12 -7.48
N ARG A 170 -1.81 24.51 -8.06
CA ARG A 170 -1.76 23.72 -9.31
C ARG A 170 -1.04 24.47 -10.44
N GLU A 171 -1.07 25.79 -10.41
CA GLU A 171 -0.59 26.71 -11.44
C GLU A 171 0.90 26.56 -11.83
N THR A 172 1.71 25.79 -11.08
CA THR A 172 3.16 25.68 -11.35
C THR A 172 3.68 24.26 -11.56
N MET A 173 2.82 23.24 -11.46
CA MET A 173 3.26 21.84 -11.49
C MET A 173 2.71 21.12 -12.71
N ASP A 174 3.60 20.63 -13.56
CA ASP A 174 3.23 19.72 -14.63
C ASP A 174 2.84 18.36 -14.01
N LEU A 175 1.54 18.10 -13.93
CA LEU A 175 0.99 16.85 -13.40
C LEU A 175 0.98 15.74 -14.46
N SER A 176 1.24 16.04 -15.73
CA SER A 176 1.17 15.04 -16.81
C SER A 176 2.14 13.89 -16.56
N LEU A 177 3.36 14.18 -16.08
CA LEU A 177 4.34 13.15 -15.73
C LEU A 177 3.85 12.22 -14.62
N LEU A 178 3.19 12.76 -13.59
CA LEU A 178 2.63 11.97 -12.49
C LEU A 178 1.43 11.14 -12.96
N GLU A 179 0.56 11.73 -13.80
CA GLU A 179 -0.60 11.05 -14.38
C GLU A 179 -0.18 9.90 -15.29
N ASP A 180 0.78 10.13 -16.20
CA ASP A 180 1.35 9.10 -17.08
C ASP A 180 1.99 7.97 -16.27
N PHE A 181 2.74 8.32 -15.22
CA PHE A 181 3.33 7.33 -14.31
C PHE A 181 2.26 6.49 -13.62
N CYS A 182 1.24 7.13 -13.02
CA CYS A 182 0.15 6.42 -12.34
C CYS A 182 -0.66 5.57 -13.32
N LEU A 183 -0.95 6.07 -14.52
CA LEU A 183 -1.68 5.36 -15.56
C LEU A 183 -0.91 4.11 -16.02
N ARG A 184 0.38 4.27 -16.34
CA ARG A 184 1.28 3.19 -16.76
C ARG A 184 1.35 2.07 -15.73
N TRP A 185 1.44 2.42 -14.44
CA TRP A 185 1.58 1.45 -13.35
C TRP A 185 0.28 1.09 -12.65
N ARG A 186 -0.87 1.49 -13.21
CA ARG A 186 -2.20 1.11 -12.69
C ARG A 186 -2.38 1.56 -11.23
N LEU A 187 -1.99 2.80 -10.94
CA LEU A 187 -2.03 3.41 -9.62
C LEU A 187 -3.13 4.46 -9.55
N ASN A 188 -3.74 4.60 -8.37
CA ASN A 188 -4.62 5.71 -8.05
C ASN A 188 -3.81 6.99 -7.76
N HIS A 189 -2.77 6.87 -6.91
CA HIS A 189 -1.86 7.97 -6.57
C HIS A 189 -0.58 7.44 -5.91
N VAL A 190 0.40 8.34 -5.75
CA VAL A 190 1.61 8.11 -4.95
C VAL A 190 1.35 8.61 -3.52
N VAL A 191 1.43 7.71 -2.54
CA VAL A 191 1.16 8.04 -1.13
C VAL A 191 2.39 8.70 -0.52
N GLY A 192 3.59 8.21 -0.83
CA GLY A 192 4.85 8.75 -0.29
C GLY A 192 6.08 8.06 -0.87
N PRO A 193 7.29 8.31 -0.33
CA PRO A 193 8.53 7.81 -0.90
C PRO A 193 8.65 6.28 -0.93
N ARG A 194 7.85 5.59 -0.11
CA ARG A 194 7.87 4.12 0.05
C ARG A 194 6.49 3.49 -0.10
N SER A 195 5.53 4.22 -0.66
CA SER A 195 4.16 3.74 -0.77
C SER A 195 3.46 4.33 -1.99
N VAL A 196 2.73 3.48 -2.67
CA VAL A 196 1.82 3.83 -3.76
C VAL A 196 0.47 3.16 -3.51
N MET A 197 -0.59 3.75 -4.05
CA MET A 197 -1.92 3.18 -3.98
C MET A 197 -2.28 2.58 -5.34
N PRO A 198 -2.42 1.25 -5.46
CA PRO A 198 -2.94 0.62 -6.67
C PRO A 198 -4.33 1.14 -7.02
N LEU A 199 -4.68 1.09 -8.30
CA LEU A 199 -6.07 1.27 -8.71
C LEU A 199 -6.89 0.10 -8.15
N GLY A 200 -7.83 0.40 -7.25
CA GLY A 200 -8.73 -0.59 -6.67
C GLY A 200 -9.77 -1.07 -7.68
N ARG A 201 -10.58 -2.06 -7.28
CA ARG A 201 -11.71 -2.47 -8.11
C ARG A 201 -12.70 -1.30 -8.19
N GLN A 202 -12.98 -0.85 -9.40
CA GLN A 202 -14.06 0.09 -9.63
C GLN A 202 -15.36 -0.69 -9.76
N GLU A 203 -16.28 -0.47 -8.83
CA GLU A 203 -17.65 -0.95 -8.98
C GLU A 203 -18.38 -0.03 -9.94
N VAL A 204 -19.13 -0.62 -10.88
CA VAL A 204 -19.94 0.15 -11.82
C VAL A 204 -21.05 0.82 -11.02
N SER A 205 -20.85 2.10 -10.71
CA SER A 205 -21.92 2.91 -10.15
C SER A 205 -23.02 3.07 -11.21
N PRO A 206 -24.29 2.85 -10.87
CA PRO A 206 -25.40 3.14 -11.78
C PRO A 206 -25.55 4.64 -12.06
N LEU A 207 -24.90 5.49 -11.25
CA LEU A 207 -24.73 6.90 -11.53
C LEU A 207 -23.45 7.08 -12.35
N PRO A 208 -23.46 7.86 -13.45
CA PRO A 208 -22.25 8.18 -14.20
C PRO A 208 -21.24 8.83 -13.24
N SER A 209 -20.26 8.05 -12.80
CA SER A 209 -19.23 8.51 -11.88
C SER A 209 -18.09 9.12 -12.67
N LEU A 210 -17.44 10.11 -12.06
CA LEU A 210 -16.24 10.78 -12.57
C LEU A 210 -15.10 9.79 -12.91
N ASP A 211 -15.11 8.63 -12.25
CA ASP A 211 -14.16 7.53 -12.47
C ASP A 211 -14.25 6.88 -13.84
N ALA A 212 -15.36 7.05 -14.59
CA ALA A 212 -15.61 6.32 -15.83
C ALA A 212 -14.57 6.58 -16.93
N ALA A 213 -13.99 7.78 -17.00
CA ALA A 213 -12.97 8.13 -18.01
C ALA A 213 -11.63 7.40 -17.74
N ARG A 214 -11.13 7.44 -16.49
CA ARG A 214 -9.93 6.67 -16.09
C ARG A 214 -10.18 5.17 -16.16
N ALA A 215 -11.39 4.74 -15.80
CA ALA A 215 -11.80 3.36 -15.92
C ALA A 215 -11.65 2.82 -17.34
N GLN A 216 -11.86 3.64 -18.38
CA GLN A 216 -11.73 3.24 -19.77
C GLN A 216 -10.27 3.10 -20.24
N GLU A 217 -9.33 3.84 -19.64
CA GLU A 217 -7.90 3.78 -19.99
C GLU A 217 -7.17 2.63 -19.27
N VAL A 218 -7.67 2.27 -18.08
CA VAL A 218 -7.02 1.30 -17.18
C VAL A 218 -7.75 -0.04 -17.12
N GLY A 219 -9.05 -0.04 -17.41
CA GLY A 219 -9.94 -1.20 -17.46
C GLY A 219 -11.04 -1.01 -18.51
N ARG A 220 -12.14 -1.76 -18.41
CA ARG A 220 -13.35 -1.49 -19.19
C ARG A 220 -14.56 -1.59 -18.28
N ILE A 221 -15.41 -0.57 -18.31
CA ILE A 221 -16.76 -0.63 -17.75
C ILE A 221 -17.69 -1.09 -18.87
N ALA A 222 -18.29 -2.27 -18.71
CA ALA A 222 -19.33 -2.74 -19.61
C ALA A 222 -20.70 -2.26 -19.07
N PHE A 223 -21.28 -1.24 -19.72
CA PHE A 223 -22.67 -0.86 -19.48
C PHE A 223 -23.56 -1.66 -20.42
N THR A 224 -24.45 -2.49 -19.85
CA THR A 224 -25.51 -3.15 -20.62
C THR A 224 -26.82 -2.46 -20.27
N PRO A 225 -27.49 -1.77 -21.22
CA PRO A 225 -28.76 -1.13 -20.93
C PRO A 225 -29.80 -2.19 -20.55
N ASP A 226 -30.77 -1.80 -19.72
CA ASP A 226 -31.86 -2.67 -19.23
C ASP A 226 -32.74 -3.24 -20.34
N ILE A 227 -32.75 -2.61 -21.52
CA ILE A 227 -33.40 -3.11 -22.74
C ILE A 227 -32.60 -4.19 -23.48
N ALA A 228 -31.34 -4.42 -23.13
CA ALA A 228 -30.50 -5.44 -23.74
C ALA A 228 -30.52 -6.72 -22.92
N ARG A 229 -30.69 -7.86 -23.60
CA ARG A 229 -30.57 -9.17 -22.95
C ARG A 229 -29.14 -9.33 -22.45
N LEU A 230 -28.97 -9.47 -21.14
CA LEU A 230 -27.68 -9.82 -20.54
C LEU A 230 -27.23 -11.17 -21.14
N PRO A 231 -25.99 -11.26 -21.66
CA PRO A 231 -25.44 -12.53 -22.08
C PRO A 231 -25.40 -13.51 -20.89
N PRO A 232 -25.34 -14.83 -21.16
CA PRO A 232 -25.06 -15.82 -20.13
C PRO A 232 -23.79 -15.45 -19.32
N ARG A 233 -23.78 -15.79 -18.03
CA ARG A 233 -22.69 -15.46 -17.10
C ARG A 233 -21.31 -15.84 -17.64
N ASP A 234 -21.18 -17.01 -18.24
CA ASP A 234 -19.91 -17.50 -18.76
C ASP A 234 -19.45 -16.69 -19.97
N GLU A 235 -20.37 -16.25 -20.83
CA GLU A 235 -20.06 -15.39 -21.97
C GLU A 235 -19.64 -13.98 -21.53
N LEU A 236 -20.30 -13.41 -20.51
CA LEU A 236 -19.86 -12.15 -19.90
C LEU A 236 -18.45 -12.26 -19.35
N ARG A 237 -18.18 -13.34 -18.60
CA ARG A 237 -16.86 -13.63 -18.05
C ARG A 237 -15.81 -13.79 -19.16
N GLU A 238 -16.11 -14.53 -20.22
CA GLU A 238 -15.21 -14.71 -21.37
C GLU A 238 -14.91 -13.38 -22.08
N ARG A 239 -15.91 -12.51 -22.24
CA ARG A 239 -15.74 -11.18 -22.83
C ARG A 239 -14.87 -10.27 -21.96
N GLU A 240 -15.09 -10.28 -20.64
CA GLU A 240 -14.26 -9.54 -19.69
C GLU A 240 -12.82 -10.06 -19.69
N GLU A 241 -12.63 -11.38 -19.62
CA GLU A 241 -11.31 -12.01 -19.70
C GLU A 241 -10.61 -11.69 -21.03
N ALA A 242 -11.32 -11.73 -22.17
CA ALA A 242 -10.76 -11.39 -23.47
C ALA A 242 -10.33 -9.91 -23.55
N ALA A 243 -11.12 -9.00 -22.98
CA ALA A 243 -10.76 -7.59 -22.89
C ALA A 243 -9.51 -7.37 -22.02
N ILE A 244 -9.43 -8.01 -20.86
CA ILE A 244 -8.25 -7.96 -19.98
C ILE A 244 -7.02 -8.50 -20.72
N ARG A 245 -7.14 -9.64 -21.40
CA ARG A 245 -6.05 -10.26 -22.17
C ARG A 245 -5.59 -9.36 -23.33
N PHE A 246 -6.48 -8.61 -23.96
CA PHE A 246 -6.12 -7.67 -25.01
C PHE A 246 -5.23 -6.54 -24.47
N THR A 247 -5.64 -5.90 -23.37
CA THR A 247 -4.86 -4.83 -22.73
C THR A 247 -3.55 -5.35 -22.13
N ALA A 248 -3.55 -6.58 -21.62
CA ALA A 248 -2.38 -7.27 -21.10
C ALA A 248 -1.28 -7.46 -22.15
N ARG A 249 -1.65 -7.83 -23.38
CA ARG A 249 -0.71 -8.02 -24.49
C ARG A 249 0.04 -6.75 -24.86
N SER A 250 -0.57 -5.58 -24.65
CA SER A 250 0.06 -4.28 -24.93
C SER A 250 0.95 -3.75 -23.79
N ALA A 251 0.85 -4.27 -22.57
CA ALA A 251 1.58 -3.76 -21.39
C ALA A 251 2.73 -4.70 -20.99
N GLU A 252 3.82 -4.70 -21.77
CA GLU A 252 4.98 -5.58 -21.52
C GLU A 252 5.55 -5.46 -20.10
N HIS A 253 5.60 -4.25 -19.54
CA HIS A 253 6.11 -4.00 -18.19
C HIS A 253 5.25 -4.63 -17.07
N LEU A 254 3.97 -4.95 -17.35
CA LEU A 254 3.04 -5.59 -16.41
C LEU A 254 2.92 -7.11 -16.61
N ARG A 255 3.57 -7.67 -17.65
CA ARG A 255 3.42 -9.08 -18.05
C ARG A 255 3.67 -10.06 -16.91
N GLU A 256 4.70 -9.81 -16.10
CA GLU A 256 5.00 -10.67 -14.94
C GLU A 256 3.83 -10.71 -13.96
N TRP A 257 3.28 -9.56 -13.59
CA TRP A 257 2.16 -9.48 -12.67
C TRP A 257 0.91 -10.15 -13.23
N ILE A 258 0.60 -9.91 -14.51
CA ILE A 258 -0.58 -10.50 -15.17
C ILE A 258 -0.49 -12.03 -15.16
N ASN A 259 0.68 -12.59 -15.50
CA ASN A 259 0.90 -14.03 -15.46
C ASN A 259 0.73 -14.61 -14.04
N LEU A 260 1.10 -13.86 -13.00
CA LEU A 260 0.88 -14.28 -11.62
C LEU A 260 -0.62 -14.37 -11.31
N VAL A 261 -1.39 -13.33 -11.64
CA VAL A 261 -2.83 -13.26 -11.33
C VAL A 261 -3.65 -14.29 -12.14
N GLU A 262 -3.27 -14.58 -13.39
CA GLU A 262 -3.98 -15.55 -14.23
C GLU A 262 -3.82 -17.01 -13.74
N SER A 263 -2.79 -17.32 -12.96
CA SER A 263 -2.54 -18.69 -12.49
C SER A 263 -3.45 -19.06 -11.29
N ASN A 264 -4.48 -19.87 -11.54
CA ASN A 264 -5.60 -20.06 -10.59
C ASN A 264 -5.21 -20.51 -9.17
N THR A 265 -4.24 -21.43 -9.03
CA THR A 265 -3.74 -21.93 -7.72
C THR A 265 -2.35 -21.41 -7.35
N LEU A 266 -1.42 -21.36 -8.31
CA LEU A 266 -0.06 -20.83 -8.09
C LEU A 266 -0.08 -19.31 -7.87
N GLY A 267 -1.04 -18.62 -8.48
CA GLY A 267 -1.19 -17.18 -8.43
C GLY A 267 -1.60 -16.71 -7.05
N LYS A 268 -2.60 -17.36 -6.44
CA LYS A 268 -3.02 -17.05 -5.07
C LYS A 268 -1.85 -17.14 -4.08
N LYS A 269 -1.06 -18.22 -4.14
CA LYS A 269 0.12 -18.39 -3.29
C LYS A 269 1.20 -17.32 -3.58
N SER A 270 1.36 -16.95 -4.85
CA SER A 270 2.33 -15.93 -5.25
C SER A 270 1.91 -14.52 -4.83
N ILE A 271 0.62 -14.18 -4.95
CA ILE A 271 0.04 -12.91 -4.49
C ILE A 271 0.22 -12.79 -2.98
N ALA A 272 -0.15 -13.83 -2.22
CA ALA A 272 0.05 -13.87 -0.77
C ALA A 272 1.53 -13.66 -0.36
N ARG A 273 2.44 -14.30 -1.11
CA ARG A 273 3.89 -14.09 -0.92
C ARG A 273 4.30 -12.65 -1.19
N TRP A 274 3.89 -12.07 -2.31
CA TRP A 274 4.22 -10.68 -2.63
C TRP A 274 3.61 -9.69 -1.64
N ALA A 275 2.41 -9.97 -1.13
CA ALA A 275 1.75 -9.15 -0.13
C ALA A 275 2.55 -9.12 1.17
N ARG A 276 3.06 -10.29 1.58
CA ARG A 276 3.98 -10.41 2.72
C ARG A 276 5.31 -9.71 2.47
N ILE A 277 5.90 -9.88 1.27
CA ILE A 277 7.12 -9.18 0.85
C ILE A 277 6.97 -7.67 0.96
N TYR A 278 5.82 -7.10 0.59
CA TYR A 278 5.59 -5.66 0.71
C TYR A 278 5.73 -5.17 2.16
N GLY A 279 5.05 -5.85 3.10
CA GLY A 279 5.16 -5.52 4.52
C GLY A 279 6.56 -5.73 5.08
N LEU A 280 7.18 -6.85 4.72
CA LEU A 280 8.56 -7.16 5.10
C LEU A 280 9.51 -6.07 4.60
N GLN A 281 9.51 -5.78 3.30
CA GLN A 281 10.37 -4.77 2.68
C GLN A 281 10.20 -3.39 3.34
N HIS A 282 8.95 -2.97 3.56
CA HIS A 282 8.63 -1.68 4.15
C HIS A 282 9.19 -1.57 5.58
N TYR A 283 8.75 -2.44 6.50
CA TYR A 283 9.15 -2.33 7.91
C TYR A 283 10.60 -2.74 8.15
N TRP A 284 11.17 -3.63 7.33
CA TRP A 284 12.60 -3.92 7.35
C TRP A 284 13.42 -2.70 6.93
N GLY A 285 12.96 -1.95 5.92
CA GLY A 285 13.53 -0.67 5.53
C GLY A 285 13.53 0.34 6.66
N VAL A 286 12.37 0.53 7.27
CA VAL A 286 12.15 1.42 8.41
C VAL A 286 13.06 1.09 9.60
N LEU A 287 13.16 -0.19 9.98
CA LEU A 287 14.01 -0.64 11.08
C LEU A 287 15.49 -0.34 10.82
N TYR A 288 15.99 -0.62 9.61
CA TYR A 288 17.40 -0.43 9.29
C TYR A 288 17.79 1.03 9.05
N GLU A 289 16.87 1.86 8.57
CA GLU A 289 17.10 3.30 8.45
C GLU A 289 17.38 3.93 9.82
N ARG A 290 16.60 3.56 10.85
CA ARG A 290 16.74 4.13 12.19
C ARG A 290 17.78 3.43 13.06
N HIS A 291 17.94 2.12 12.91
CA HIS A 291 18.74 1.29 13.84
C HIS A 291 19.84 0.47 13.16
N GLY A 292 20.13 0.70 11.88
CA GLY A 292 21.02 -0.14 11.07
C GLY A 292 22.39 -0.44 11.69
N THR A 293 23.00 0.53 12.36
CA THR A 293 24.30 0.35 13.05
C THR A 293 24.24 -0.68 14.18
N SER A 294 23.11 -0.76 14.89
CA SER A 294 22.88 -1.67 16.01
C SER A 294 22.48 -3.09 15.58
N LEU A 295 22.01 -3.28 14.34
CA LEU A 295 21.46 -4.55 13.85
C LEU A 295 22.50 -5.59 13.41
N ASN A 296 23.74 -5.17 13.13
CA ASN A 296 24.79 -6.03 12.55
C ASN A 296 25.07 -7.32 13.34
N ARG A 297 24.85 -7.36 14.67
CA ARG A 297 25.03 -8.58 15.47
C ARG A 297 23.74 -9.22 15.99
N THR A 298 22.58 -8.64 15.66
CA THR A 298 21.26 -9.14 16.10
C THR A 298 20.41 -9.62 14.92
N GLY A 299 20.98 -9.70 13.72
CA GLY A 299 20.26 -10.08 12.50
C GLY A 299 19.44 -11.37 12.61
N SER A 300 19.93 -12.41 13.30
CA SER A 300 19.13 -13.63 13.55
C SER A 300 17.85 -13.33 14.33
N LYS A 301 17.98 -12.63 15.47
CA LYS A 301 16.86 -12.28 16.36
C LYS A 301 15.84 -11.37 15.70
N VAL A 302 16.32 -10.45 14.84
CA VAL A 302 15.45 -9.60 14.02
C VAL A 302 14.64 -10.47 13.06
N ARG A 303 15.26 -11.46 12.41
CA ARG A 303 14.55 -12.41 11.55
C ARG A 303 13.53 -13.23 12.34
N ASP A 304 13.87 -13.67 13.55
CA ASP A 304 12.94 -14.40 14.42
C ASP A 304 11.71 -13.53 14.78
N ALA A 305 11.91 -12.25 15.13
CA ALA A 305 10.81 -11.30 15.38
C ALA A 305 9.94 -11.07 14.14
N PHE A 306 10.53 -10.92 12.95
CA PHE A 306 9.77 -10.75 11.70
C PHE A 306 9.00 -12.00 11.30
N ALA A 307 9.58 -13.20 11.48
CA ALA A 307 8.90 -14.46 11.21
C ALA A 307 7.66 -14.61 12.11
N GLN A 308 7.80 -14.30 13.40
CA GLN A 308 6.69 -14.30 14.36
C GLN A 308 5.62 -13.24 14.05
N TRP A 309 6.03 -12.04 13.65
CA TRP A 309 5.11 -10.95 13.30
C TRP A 309 4.28 -11.29 12.04
N LEU A 310 4.93 -11.89 11.03
CA LEU A 310 4.30 -12.32 9.78
C LEU A 310 3.59 -13.67 9.87
N GLU A 311 3.67 -14.35 11.01
CA GLU A 311 3.07 -15.68 11.25
C GLU A 311 3.53 -16.73 10.24
N ILE A 312 4.83 -16.71 9.91
CA ILE A 312 5.47 -17.68 9.01
C ILE A 312 6.66 -18.33 9.68
N ASP A 313 7.07 -19.47 9.14
CA ASP A 313 8.31 -20.09 9.58
C ASP A 313 9.54 -19.28 9.10
N ARG A 314 10.66 -19.50 9.78
CA ARG A 314 11.92 -18.80 9.50
C ARG A 314 12.45 -19.09 8.10
N SER A 315 12.27 -20.30 7.55
CA SER A 315 12.74 -20.63 6.21
C SER A 315 11.96 -19.91 5.12
N THR A 316 10.65 -19.72 5.30
CA THR A 316 9.80 -18.91 4.43
C THR A 316 10.28 -17.45 4.43
N LEU A 317 10.62 -16.90 5.61
CA LEU A 317 11.16 -15.56 5.72
C LEU A 317 12.49 -15.40 4.98
N GLU A 318 13.41 -16.35 5.15
CA GLU A 318 14.69 -16.36 4.42
C GLU A 318 14.47 -16.46 2.90
N GLY A 319 13.49 -17.25 2.46
CA GLY A 319 13.08 -17.33 1.06
C GLY A 319 12.56 -15.99 0.51
N ASP A 320 11.83 -15.22 1.31
CA ASP A 320 11.36 -13.89 0.92
C ASP A 320 12.47 -12.85 0.94
N LEU A 321 13.34 -12.84 1.95
CA LEU A 321 14.52 -11.98 1.98
C LEU A 321 15.45 -12.27 0.80
N SER A 322 15.63 -13.54 0.43
CA SER A 322 16.38 -13.95 -0.75
C SER A 322 15.75 -13.43 -2.04
N GLN A 323 14.42 -13.51 -2.17
CA GLN A 323 13.68 -12.94 -3.30
C GLN A 323 13.89 -11.42 -3.42
N ILE A 324 13.77 -10.71 -2.30
CA ILE A 324 14.00 -9.26 -2.22
C ILE A 324 15.46 -8.97 -2.63
N ARG A 325 16.44 -9.67 -2.06
CA ARG A 325 17.87 -9.47 -2.38
C ARG A 325 18.17 -9.74 -3.86
N ARG A 326 17.56 -10.75 -4.46
CA ARG A 326 17.73 -11.05 -5.89
C ARG A 326 17.19 -9.94 -6.79
N ARG A 327 16.10 -9.29 -6.40
CA ARG A 327 15.43 -8.23 -7.17
C ARG A 327 16.03 -6.85 -6.92
N LEU A 328 16.46 -6.57 -5.68
CA LEU A 328 16.94 -5.27 -5.25
C LEU A 328 18.47 -5.14 -5.17
N GLY A 329 19.19 -6.27 -5.16
CA GLY A 329 20.61 -6.35 -4.86
C GLY A 329 20.90 -6.43 -3.36
N GLY A 330 22.19 -6.63 -3.02
CA GLY A 330 22.66 -6.75 -1.63
C GLY A 330 22.58 -5.45 -0.81
N ALA A 331 22.47 -4.30 -1.48
CA ALA A 331 22.32 -3.00 -0.82
C ALA A 331 21.05 -2.89 0.03
N PHE A 332 20.05 -3.75 -0.23
CA PHE A 332 18.83 -3.81 0.56
C PHE A 332 19.10 -4.03 2.05
N GLU A 333 20.20 -4.64 2.49
CA GLU A 333 20.50 -4.84 3.92
C GLU A 333 21.47 -3.79 4.51
N SER A 334 21.96 -2.83 3.72
CA SER A 334 22.95 -1.85 4.16
C SER A 334 22.29 -0.58 4.73
N PRO A 335 22.78 -0.02 5.85
CA PRO A 335 22.38 1.31 6.32
C PRO A 335 22.63 2.40 5.26
N ARG A 336 23.71 2.26 4.47
CA ARG A 336 24.08 3.21 3.41
C ARG A 336 23.29 3.02 2.11
N GLY A 337 22.74 1.84 1.88
CA GLY A 337 21.88 1.57 0.72
C GLY A 337 20.44 2.04 0.89
N ARG A 338 20.12 2.71 2.00
CA ARG A 338 18.74 3.06 2.42
C ARG A 338 18.53 4.51 2.85
N SER A 339 19.57 5.34 2.91
CA SER A 339 19.35 6.79 2.73
C SER A 339 18.53 6.90 1.46
N LEU A 340 17.42 7.64 1.47
CA LEU A 340 16.58 7.87 0.30
C LEU A 340 17.34 8.59 -0.85
N ASP A 341 18.67 8.64 -0.81
CA ASP A 341 19.51 8.59 -2.00
C ASP A 341 19.31 7.25 -2.74
N TRP A 342 18.14 7.08 -3.32
CA TRP A 342 17.98 6.24 -4.50
C TRP A 342 19.02 6.62 -5.59
N ASN A 343 19.62 7.81 -5.50
CA ASN A 343 20.69 8.36 -6.33
C ASN A 343 22.03 7.61 -6.28
N ALA A 344 22.26 6.68 -5.35
CA ALA A 344 23.53 5.98 -5.21
C ALA A 344 23.47 4.55 -5.80
N GLY A 345 23.31 4.47 -7.12
CA GLY A 345 23.52 3.25 -7.92
C GLY A 345 23.72 3.66 -9.37
N GLY A 346 24.97 3.54 -9.86
CA GLY A 346 25.40 4.02 -11.18
C GLY A 346 24.93 3.21 -12.37
#